data_AF-A0A834WPN8-F1
#
_entry.id   AF-A0A834WPN8-F1
#
_cell.length_a   1.000
_cell.length_b   1.000
_cell.length_c   1.000
_cell.angle_alpha   90.00
_cell.angle_beta   90.00
_cell.angle_gamma   90.00
#
_symmetry.space_group_name_H-M   'P 1'
#
loop_
_entity.id
_entity.type
_entity.pdbx_description
1 polymer ?
#
loop_
_entity_poly.entity_id
_entity_poly.type
_entity_poly.pdbx_seq_one_letter_code
_entity_poly.pdbx_strand_id
1 'polypeptide(L)'
;MDYNLKRLKPEFKLGGNVLSHSASELREKGVKLKASGRECLLELKFSGRHLEIPQILLHHKTETIFRNMIALEQCHYPSEPYITDYALLMDCLINTSKDVDVLVHKDIIINMLGDSSDMVKLFNGLCKDIGHINFNSDYLEICSMGVAGKWKGAFEPSMVRLVL
;
A
#
# COMPACT_ATOMS: atom_id res chain seq x y z
N MET A 1 -18.83 22.58 11.46
CA MET A 1 -18.88 21.37 12.29
C MET A 1 -17.55 20.66 12.10
N ASP A 2 -16.70 20.74 13.12
CA ASP A 2 -15.35 20.19 13.10
C ASP A 2 -15.39 18.66 13.13
N TYR A 3 -15.25 18.04 11.96
CA TYR A 3 -15.02 16.60 11.85
C TYR A 3 -13.55 16.30 12.19
N ASN A 4 -13.20 16.44 13.46
CA ASN A 4 -12.08 15.74 14.07
C ASN A 4 -12.45 14.25 14.17
N LEU A 5 -12.55 13.58 13.02
CA LEU A 5 -12.71 12.13 12.97
C LEU A 5 -11.35 11.54 13.32
N LYS A 6 -11.19 11.16 14.60
CA LYS A 6 -10.00 10.47 15.06
C LYS A 6 -9.81 9.23 14.20
N ARG A 7 -8.72 9.28 13.43
CA ARG A 7 -8.07 8.19 12.72
C ARG A 7 -8.25 6.88 13.49
N LEU A 8 -9.15 6.01 13.06
CA LEU A 8 -9.05 4.58 13.38
C LEU A 8 -7.93 4.06 12.49
N LYS A 9 -6.69 4.39 12.86
CA LYS A 9 -5.61 3.45 12.54
C LYS A 9 -6.05 2.17 13.22
N PRO A 10 -6.15 1.04 12.51
CA PRO A 10 -6.10 -0.23 13.19
C PRO A 10 -4.97 -0.13 14.23
N GLU A 11 -5.23 -0.45 15.50
CA GLU A 11 -4.19 -0.50 16.53
C GLU A 11 -3.24 -1.69 16.29
N PHE A 12 -2.82 -1.90 15.05
CA PHE A 12 -1.67 -2.71 14.72
C PHE A 12 -0.43 -1.98 15.19
N LYS A 13 -0.10 -2.18 16.48
CA LYS A 13 1.27 -2.05 16.95
C LYS A 13 2.13 -3.19 16.40
N LEU A 14 2.26 -3.27 15.08
CA LEU A 14 3.34 -4.02 14.46
C LEU A 14 4.58 -3.13 14.53
N GLY A 15 5.25 -3.15 15.69
CA GLY A 15 6.49 -2.41 15.89
C GLY A 15 7.53 -2.85 14.85
N GLY A 16 7.93 -1.93 13.97
CA GLY A 16 9.04 -2.14 13.03
C GLY A 16 8.67 -2.73 11.67
N ASN A 17 7.49 -2.44 11.11
CA ASN A 17 7.12 -2.86 9.75
C ASN A 17 6.71 -1.68 8.83
N VAL A 18 6.69 -1.91 7.52
CA VAL A 18 6.33 -0.91 6.47
C VAL A 18 4.95 -0.29 6.72
N LEU A 19 3.97 -1.08 7.17
CA LEU A 19 2.59 -0.65 7.40
C LEU A 19 2.45 0.43 8.48
N SER A 20 3.48 0.61 9.31
CA SER A 20 3.48 1.65 10.34
C SER A 20 4.03 3.00 9.85
N HIS A 21 4.49 3.12 8.60
CA HIS A 21 5.22 4.26 8.10
C HIS A 21 4.66 4.86 6.81
N SER A 22 4.66 6.20 6.74
CA SER A 22 4.36 6.91 5.49
C SER A 22 5.52 6.83 4.50
N ALA A 23 5.26 7.16 3.22
CA ALA A 23 6.29 7.19 2.19
C ALA A 23 7.48 8.11 2.57
N SER A 24 7.19 9.27 3.19
CA SER A 24 8.23 10.18 3.69
C SER A 24 9.04 9.57 4.83
N GLU A 25 8.40 8.92 5.80
CA GLU A 25 9.06 8.29 6.94
C GLU A 25 9.95 7.12 6.51
N LEU A 26 9.47 6.29 5.58
CA LEU A 26 10.26 5.19 5.00
C LEU A 26 11.53 5.71 4.33
N ARG A 27 11.42 6.80 3.57
CA ARG A 27 12.56 7.46 2.94
C ARG A 27 13.56 7.99 3.97
N GLU A 28 13.07 8.60 5.06
CA GLU A 28 13.90 9.10 6.17
C GLU A 28 14.62 7.95 6.90
N LYS A 29 14.01 6.77 6.98
CA LYS A 29 14.61 5.53 7.50
C LYS A 29 15.54 4.82 6.51
N GLY A 30 15.77 5.39 5.33
CA GLY A 30 16.68 4.86 4.32
C GLY A 30 16.10 3.72 3.47
N VAL A 31 14.78 3.50 3.50
CA VAL A 31 14.09 2.62 2.56
C VAL A 31 13.92 3.35 1.23
N LYS A 32 14.29 2.70 0.14
CA LYS A 32 14.19 3.20 -1.22
C LYS A 32 12.91 2.68 -1.88
N LEU A 33 11.96 3.58 -2.09
CA LEU A 33 10.75 3.30 -2.85
C LEU A 33 11.06 3.27 -4.35
N LYS A 34 10.52 2.29 -5.06
CA LYS A 34 10.67 2.11 -6.52
C LYS A 34 9.34 1.66 -7.12
N ALA A 35 9.05 2.11 -8.34
CA ALA A 35 7.99 1.52 -9.14
C ALA A 35 8.42 0.13 -9.66
N SER A 36 7.55 -0.86 -9.55
CA SER A 36 7.61 -2.07 -10.36
C SER A 36 6.76 -1.89 -11.64
N GLY A 37 6.77 -2.89 -12.52
CA GLY A 37 5.97 -2.87 -13.75
C GLY A 37 4.46 -2.81 -13.50
N ARG A 38 3.68 -2.68 -14.58
CA ARG A 38 2.20 -2.66 -14.53
C ARG A 38 1.55 -4.03 -14.72
N GLU A 39 2.35 -5.08 -14.81
CA GLU A 39 1.88 -6.42 -15.16
C GLU A 39 1.02 -7.05 -14.06
N CYS A 40 1.30 -6.72 -12.79
CA CYS A 40 0.51 -7.17 -11.65
C CYS A 40 0.32 -6.04 -10.63
N LEU A 41 -0.94 -5.64 -10.40
CA LEU A 41 -1.33 -4.56 -9.50
C LEU A 41 -0.94 -4.83 -8.03
N LEU A 42 -0.79 -6.10 -7.66
CA LEU A 42 -0.64 -6.56 -6.28
C LEU A 42 0.78 -7.04 -5.96
N GLU A 43 1.68 -7.05 -6.95
CA GLU A 43 3.03 -7.58 -6.78
C GLU A 43 3.96 -6.58 -6.07
N LEU A 44 4.03 -6.72 -4.75
CA LEU A 44 5.01 -6.02 -3.93
C LEU A 44 6.30 -6.83 -3.85
N LYS A 45 7.46 -6.16 -3.95
CA LYS A 45 8.76 -6.80 -3.72
C LYS A 45 9.54 -5.99 -2.70
N PHE A 46 10.04 -6.66 -1.68
CA PHE A 46 10.98 -6.06 -0.74
C PHE A 46 12.33 -6.77 -0.82
N SER A 47 13.37 -6.06 -1.26
CA SER A 47 14.72 -6.60 -1.40
C SER A 47 15.77 -5.68 -0.76
N GLY A 48 16.38 -6.16 0.33
CA GLY A 48 17.34 -5.41 1.11
C GLY A 48 16.75 -4.15 1.76
N ARG A 49 16.87 -3.00 1.10
CA ARG A 49 16.25 -1.72 1.50
C ARG A 49 15.39 -1.11 0.38
N HIS A 50 15.00 -1.90 -0.61
CA HIS A 50 14.15 -1.46 -1.70
C HIS A 50 12.75 -2.03 -1.52
N LEU A 51 11.75 -1.16 -1.49
CA LEU A 51 10.35 -1.53 -1.58
C LEU A 51 9.88 -1.16 -2.99
N GLU A 52 9.61 -2.18 -3.80
CA GLU A 52 9.08 -2.05 -5.15
C GLU A 52 7.56 -2.19 -5.09
N ILE A 53 6.86 -1.19 -5.61
CA ILE A 53 5.41 -1.06 -5.57
C ILE A 53 4.90 -0.95 -7.01
N PRO A 54 3.86 -1.70 -7.40
CA PRO A 54 3.24 -1.58 -8.72
C PRO A 54 2.85 -0.15 -9.04
N GLN A 55 3.16 0.27 -10.26
CA GLN A 55 2.77 1.58 -10.75
C GLN A 55 1.24 1.67 -10.93
N ILE A 56 0.61 2.67 -10.33
CA ILE A 56 -0.83 2.92 -10.41
C ILE A 56 -1.10 4.18 -11.23
N LEU A 57 -2.07 4.09 -12.14
CA LEU A 57 -2.66 5.25 -12.81
C LEU A 57 -3.88 5.75 -12.03
N LEU A 58 -3.80 6.97 -11.48
CA LEU A 58 -4.92 7.59 -10.78
C LEU A 58 -5.71 8.49 -11.71
N HIS A 59 -7.00 8.20 -11.87
CA HIS A 59 -7.96 8.99 -12.62
C HIS A 59 -9.32 8.99 -11.92
N HIS A 60 -10.29 9.75 -12.43
CA HIS A 60 -11.59 9.98 -11.81
C HIS A 60 -12.43 8.72 -11.51
N LYS A 61 -12.11 7.55 -12.08
CA LYS A 61 -12.81 6.28 -11.78
C LYS A 61 -12.04 5.36 -10.84
N THR A 62 -10.79 5.69 -10.51
CA THR A 62 -9.93 4.83 -9.69
C THR A 62 -10.59 4.51 -8.35
N GLU A 63 -11.17 5.50 -7.68
CA GLU A 63 -11.86 5.28 -6.42
C GLU A 63 -13.00 4.25 -6.56
N THR A 64 -13.87 4.44 -7.56
CA THR A 64 -15.00 3.53 -7.82
C THR A 64 -14.54 2.12 -8.15
N ILE A 65 -13.48 1.99 -8.96
CA ILE A 65 -12.92 0.69 -9.33
C ILE A 65 -12.41 -0.03 -8.08
N PHE A 66 -11.58 0.62 -7.26
CA PHE A 66 -11.05 0.01 -6.03
C PHE A 66 -12.17 -0.37 -5.05
N ARG A 67 -13.17 0.50 -4.82
CA ARG A 67 -14.30 0.16 -3.94
C ARG A 67 -15.09 -1.06 -4.43
N ASN A 68 -15.32 -1.16 -5.74
CA ASN A 68 -16.02 -2.31 -6.31
C ASN A 68 -15.19 -3.60 -6.17
N MET A 69 -13.87 -3.52 -6.37
CA MET A 69 -12.98 -4.67 -6.20
C MET A 69 -12.92 -5.12 -4.74
N ILE A 70 -12.82 -4.18 -3.79
CA ILE A 70 -12.85 -4.46 -2.35
C ILE A 70 -14.19 -5.10 -1.94
N ALA A 71 -15.32 -4.56 -2.43
CA ALA A 71 -16.64 -5.13 -2.14
C ALA A 71 -16.78 -6.56 -2.71
N LEU A 72 -16.33 -6.78 -3.95
CA LEU A 72 -16.32 -8.11 -4.57
C LEU A 72 -15.48 -9.09 -3.75
N GLU A 73 -14.27 -8.69 -3.37
CA GLU A 73 -13.34 -9.46 -2.55
C GLU A 73 -13.97 -9.82 -1.19
N GLN A 74 -14.54 -8.85 -0.48
CA GLN A 74 -15.17 -9.10 0.82
C GLN A 74 -16.42 -9.98 0.73
N CYS A 75 -17.18 -9.91 -0.36
CA CYS A 75 -18.40 -10.71 -0.54
C CYS A 75 -18.11 -12.16 -0.98
N HIS A 76 -17.09 -12.38 -1.81
CA HIS A 76 -16.87 -13.66 -2.47
C HIS A 76 -15.58 -14.38 -2.05
N TYR A 77 -14.58 -13.62 -1.58
CA TYR A 77 -13.24 -14.10 -1.26
C TYR A 77 -12.77 -13.60 0.12
N PRO A 78 -13.56 -13.80 1.19
CA PRO A 78 -13.28 -13.20 2.51
C PRO A 78 -11.95 -13.68 3.15
N SER A 79 -11.35 -14.75 2.64
CA SER A 79 -10.07 -15.30 3.08
C SER A 79 -8.87 -14.86 2.22
N GLU A 80 -9.12 -14.13 1.13
CA GLU A 80 -8.09 -13.73 0.14
C GLU A 80 -8.11 -12.21 -0.07
N PRO A 81 -7.79 -11.39 0.96
CA PRO A 81 -8.02 -9.94 0.96
C PRO A 81 -6.92 -9.13 0.24
N TYR A 82 -6.42 -9.60 -0.90
CA TYR A 82 -5.26 -9.01 -1.58
C TYR A 82 -5.47 -7.56 -2.06
N ILE A 83 -6.65 -7.23 -2.59
CA ILE A 83 -7.03 -5.87 -3.01
C ILE A 83 -7.18 -4.97 -1.79
N THR A 84 -7.86 -5.45 -0.75
CA THR A 84 -8.06 -4.72 0.50
C THR A 84 -6.72 -4.41 1.17
N ASP A 85 -5.81 -5.39 1.24
CA ASP A 85 -4.47 -5.23 1.81
C ASP A 85 -3.62 -4.24 1.02
N TYR A 86 -3.72 -4.27 -0.31
CA TYR A 86 -3.07 -3.29 -1.15
C TYR A 86 -3.61 -1.86 -0.89
N ALA A 87 -4.93 -1.70 -0.80
CA ALA A 87 -5.55 -0.42 -0.51
C ALA A 87 -5.12 0.11 0.87
N LEU A 88 -5.08 -0.76 1.89
CA LEU A 88 -4.60 -0.41 3.23
C LEU A 88 -3.11 -0.05 3.25
N LEU A 89 -2.26 -0.73 2.48
CA LEU A 89 -0.86 -0.35 2.34
C LEU A 89 -0.72 1.05 1.75
N MET A 90 -1.46 1.34 0.67
CA MET A 90 -1.43 2.65 0.03
C MET A 90 -1.94 3.77 0.96
N ASP A 91 -2.95 3.49 1.79
CA ASP A 91 -3.42 4.38 2.86
C ASP A 91 -2.34 4.63 3.91
N CYS A 92 -1.61 3.59 4.32
CA CYS A 92 -0.49 3.73 5.25
C CYS A 92 0.62 4.61 4.69
N LEU A 93 0.94 4.45 3.40
CA LEU A 93 1.99 5.20 2.71
C LEU A 93 1.60 6.68 2.50
N ILE A 94 0.31 6.99 2.30
CA ILE A 94 -0.18 8.32 1.90
C ILE A 94 -0.95 8.98 3.04
N ASN A 95 -0.24 9.70 3.92
CA ASN A 95 -0.89 10.49 4.97
C ASN A 95 -1.01 11.97 4.60
N THR A 96 -0.12 12.47 3.74
CA THR A 96 0.03 13.89 3.40
C THR A 96 0.32 14.08 1.92
N SER A 97 0.17 15.31 1.41
CA SER A 97 0.59 15.65 0.04
C SER A 97 2.07 15.38 -0.21
N LYS A 98 2.92 15.60 0.81
CA LYS A 98 4.36 15.27 0.75
C LYS A 98 4.59 13.79 0.46
N ASP A 99 3.78 12.90 1.02
CA ASP A 99 3.89 11.46 0.75
C ASP A 99 3.48 11.13 -0.69
N VAL A 100 2.43 11.79 -1.20
CA VAL A 100 2.03 11.67 -2.60
C VAL A 100 3.14 12.13 -3.53
N ASP A 101 3.76 13.27 -3.25
CA ASP A 101 4.87 13.81 -4.05
C ASP A 101 6.06 12.84 -4.09
N VAL A 102 6.34 12.15 -2.98
CA VAL A 102 7.37 11.10 -2.92
C VAL A 102 7.04 9.96 -3.88
N LEU A 103 5.80 9.46 -3.87
CA LEU A 103 5.38 8.33 -4.70
C LEU A 103 5.27 8.71 -6.19
N VAL A 104 4.81 9.92 -6.49
CA VAL A 104 4.79 10.47 -7.85
C VAL A 104 6.21 10.63 -8.39
N HIS A 105 7.13 11.19 -7.59
CA HIS A 105 8.53 11.33 -7.99
C HIS A 105 9.26 9.98 -8.20
N LYS A 106 8.71 8.89 -7.65
CA LYS A 106 9.22 7.52 -7.85
C LYS A 106 8.48 6.76 -8.94
N ASP A 107 7.61 7.44 -9.69
CA ASP A 107 6.75 6.86 -10.73
C ASP A 107 5.85 5.73 -10.19
N ILE A 108 5.64 5.63 -8.89
CA ILE A 108 4.72 4.65 -8.29
C ILE A 108 3.28 5.11 -8.54
N ILE A 109 3.05 6.42 -8.51
CA ILE A 109 1.76 7.03 -8.82
C ILE A 109 1.89 7.88 -10.07
N ILE A 110 1.07 7.59 -11.07
CA ILE A 110 0.84 8.47 -12.22
C ILE A 110 -0.45 9.24 -11.98
N ASN A 111 -0.30 10.54 -11.77
CA ASN A 111 -1.41 11.43 -11.48
C ASN A 111 -2.09 11.95 -12.76
N MET A 112 -3.35 11.55 -12.96
CA MET A 112 -4.27 12.16 -13.95
C MET A 112 -5.48 12.83 -13.28
N LEU A 113 -5.44 13.01 -11.96
CA LEU A 113 -6.47 13.69 -11.15
C LEU A 113 -6.22 15.21 -11.03
N GLY A 114 -4.99 15.66 -11.29
CA GLY A 114 -4.61 17.06 -11.21
C GLY A 114 -3.92 17.39 -9.88
N ASP A 115 -4.67 17.52 -8.79
CA ASP A 115 -4.16 17.95 -7.48
C ASP A 115 -3.77 16.77 -6.55
N SER A 116 -2.63 16.88 -5.88
CA SER A 116 -2.18 15.97 -4.82
C SER A 116 -3.14 15.90 -3.64
N SER A 117 -3.90 16.96 -3.35
CA SER A 117 -4.90 16.94 -2.28
C SER A 117 -6.04 15.95 -2.54
N ASP A 118 -6.41 15.77 -3.81
CA ASP A 118 -7.46 14.83 -4.20
C ASP A 118 -6.98 13.39 -4.18
N MET A 119 -5.70 13.14 -4.42
CA MET A 119 -5.08 11.81 -4.26
C MET A 119 -5.08 11.36 -2.80
N VAL A 120 -4.74 12.26 -1.86
CA VAL A 120 -4.80 11.97 -0.41
C VAL A 120 -6.23 11.62 0.00
N LYS A 121 -7.22 12.42 -0.45
CA LYS A 121 -8.64 12.14 -0.16
C LYS A 121 -9.10 10.82 -0.74
N LEU A 122 -8.66 10.47 -1.95
CA LEU A 122 -9.03 9.23 -2.62
C LEU A 122 -8.61 8.01 -1.78
N PHE A 123 -7.33 7.89 -1.43
CA PHE A 123 -6.85 6.72 -0.69
C PHE A 123 -7.38 6.66 0.74
N ASN A 124 -7.43 7.80 1.43
CA ASN A 124 -8.05 7.86 2.77
C ASN A 124 -9.55 7.54 2.72
N GLY A 125 -10.21 7.85 1.60
CA GLY A 125 -11.61 7.51 1.35
C GLY A 125 -11.80 6.01 1.12
N LEU A 126 -10.89 5.37 0.36
CA LEU A 126 -10.98 3.94 0.02
C LEU A 126 -11.06 3.06 1.26
N CYS A 127 -10.27 3.37 2.28
CA CYS A 127 -10.21 2.57 3.51
C CYS A 127 -11.29 2.90 4.54
N LYS A 128 -12.15 3.89 4.25
CA LYS A 128 -13.28 4.23 5.10
C LYS A 128 -14.32 3.10 5.07
N ASP A 129 -14.78 2.69 6.24
CA ASP A 129 -15.81 1.65 6.44
C ASP A 129 -15.35 0.22 6.04
N ILE A 130 -14.05 0.01 5.81
CA ILE A 130 -13.47 -1.32 5.64
C ILE A 130 -13.39 -2.03 7.00
N GLY A 131 -14.18 -3.09 7.20
CA GLY A 131 -14.18 -3.92 8.41
C GLY A 131 -13.03 -4.93 8.49
N HIS A 132 -11.93 -4.69 7.77
CA HIS A 132 -10.85 -5.64 7.63
C HIS A 132 -9.90 -5.58 8.82
N ILE A 133 -9.82 -6.67 9.57
CA ILE A 133 -9.08 -6.72 10.84
C ILE A 133 -7.69 -7.34 10.65
N ASN A 134 -7.38 -8.11 9.59
CA ASN A 134 -6.09 -8.82 9.49
C ASN A 134 -5.54 -8.89 8.05
N PHE A 135 -4.34 -8.34 7.80
CA PHE A 135 -3.63 -8.50 6.53
C PHE A 135 -3.30 -9.98 6.22
N ASN A 136 -3.28 -10.32 4.94
CA ASN A 136 -2.73 -11.56 4.40
C ASN A 136 -1.26 -11.74 4.87
N SER A 137 -0.88 -12.99 5.15
CA SER A 137 0.45 -13.35 5.64
C SER A 137 1.58 -12.90 4.71
N ASP A 138 1.36 -12.95 3.39
CA ASP A 138 2.37 -12.58 2.39
C ASP A 138 2.68 -11.08 2.47
N TYR A 139 1.64 -10.26 2.63
CA TYR A 139 1.77 -8.81 2.83
C TYR A 139 2.42 -8.49 4.18
N LEU A 140 2.05 -9.20 5.25
CA LEU A 140 2.66 -9.04 6.57
C LEU A 140 4.16 -9.36 6.55
N GLU A 141 4.55 -10.44 5.87
CA GLU A 141 5.94 -10.84 5.73
C GLU A 141 6.76 -9.77 5.01
N ILE A 142 6.32 -9.34 3.83
CA ILE A 142 6.96 -8.27 3.03
C ILE A 142 7.08 -6.98 3.85
N CYS A 143 6.01 -6.61 4.56
CA CYS A 143 6.00 -5.40 5.37
C CYS A 143 6.93 -5.51 6.59
N SER A 144 7.06 -6.68 7.20
CA SER A 144 7.96 -6.89 8.35
C SER A 144 9.44 -6.78 7.98
N MET A 145 9.79 -7.09 6.72
CA MET A 145 11.17 -7.01 6.22
C MET A 145 11.68 -5.56 6.05
N GLY A 146 10.75 -4.60 5.93
CA GLY A 146 10.98 -3.17 5.67
C GLY A 146 11.99 -2.43 6.54
N VAL A 147 12.00 -2.76 7.84
CA VAL A 147 12.64 -1.92 8.87
C VAL A 147 13.65 -2.71 9.71
N ALA A 148 13.57 -4.04 9.71
CA ALA A 148 14.32 -4.88 10.64
C ALA A 148 15.80 -5.17 10.25
N GLY A 149 16.26 -4.81 9.05
CA GLY A 149 17.68 -4.94 8.66
C GLY A 149 18.28 -6.35 8.74
N LYS A 150 17.47 -7.41 8.86
CA LYS A 150 17.93 -8.79 9.01
C LYS A 150 17.60 -9.59 7.76
N TRP A 151 18.51 -9.60 6.78
CA TRP A 151 18.55 -10.66 5.76
C TRP A 151 20.00 -11.09 5.50
N LYS A 152 20.27 -12.38 5.73
CA LYS A 152 21.43 -13.16 5.28
C LYS A 152 20.88 -14.45 4.67
N GLY A 153 20.44 -14.41 3.43
CA GLY A 153 19.92 -15.56 2.72
C GLY A 153 19.84 -15.25 1.23
N ALA A 154 20.11 -16.22 0.37
CA ALA A 154 19.85 -16.11 -1.05
C ALA A 154 18.37 -16.48 -1.29
N PHE A 155 17.67 -15.67 -2.07
CA PHE A 155 16.33 -16.00 -2.53
C PHE A 155 16.44 -17.10 -3.60
N GLU A 156 15.79 -18.26 -3.38
CA GLU A 156 15.52 -19.18 -4.48
C GLU A 156 14.38 -18.60 -5.33
N PRO A 157 14.56 -18.42 -6.65
CA PRO A 157 13.56 -17.83 -7.56
C PRO A 157 12.24 -18.61 -7.71
N SER A 158 12.01 -19.67 -6.93
CA SER A 158 10.93 -20.65 -7.15
C SER A 158 9.60 -20.30 -6.46
N MET A 159 9.53 -19.24 -5.63
CA MET A 159 8.27 -18.83 -4.96
C MET A 159 7.79 -17.42 -5.37
N VAL A 160 7.58 -17.22 -6.67
CA VAL A 160 6.55 -16.28 -7.14
C VAL A 160 5.72 -16.99 -8.20
N ARG A 161 4.61 -17.58 -7.75
CA ARG A 161 3.46 -17.89 -8.60
C ARG A 161 2.21 -17.51 -7.84
N LEU A 162 1.77 -16.28 -8.03
CA LEU A 162 0.33 -15.99 -8.06
C LEU A 162 -0.03 -15.87 -9.54
N VAL A 163 -0.46 -17.02 -10.07
CA VAL A 163 -1.13 -17.13 -11.35
C VAL A 163 -2.56 -16.65 -11.12
N LEU A 164 -2.98 -15.62 -11.84
CA LEU A 164 -4.34 -15.60 -12.39
C LEU A 164 -4.27 -16.17 -13.82
#